data_AF-A0A061NIB4-F1
#
_entry.id   AF-A0A061NIB4-F1
#
_cell.length_a   1.000
_cell.length_b   1.000
_cell.length_c   1.000
_cell.angle_alpha   90.00
_cell.angle_beta   90.00
_cell.angle_gamma   90.00
#
_symmetry.space_group_name_H-M   'P 1'
#
loop_
_entity.id
_entity.type
_entity.pdbx_description
1 polymer ?
#
loop_
_entity_poly.entity_id
_entity_poly.type
_entity_poly.pdbx_seq_one_letter_code
_entity_poly.pdbx_strand_id
1 'polypeptide(L)' 'MDKHEFLKEILTRQEAQELAGMTRPTFLYHVNKGHIKPAKESGTGTGKVQLFWREDVENLKVGNYNAEKD' A
#
# COMPACT_ATOMS: atom_id res chain seq x y z
N MET A 1 13.62 -6.58 16.62
CA MET A 1 12.25 -6.21 16.22
C MET A 1 11.27 -6.92 17.11
N ASP A 2 10.57 -6.18 17.96
CA ASP A 2 9.44 -6.70 18.73
C ASP A 2 8.11 -6.60 17.94
N LYS A 3 7.02 -7.12 18.52
CA LYS A 3 5.70 -7.11 17.88
C LYS A 3 5.19 -5.68 17.61
N HIS A 4 5.49 -4.73 18.48
CA HIS A 4 5.04 -3.34 18.32
C HIS A 4 5.80 -2.63 17.22
N GLU A 5 7.11 -2.87 17.10
CA GLU A 5 7.94 -2.39 15.99
C GLU A 5 7.46 -2.96 14.67
N PHE A 6 7.21 -4.27 14.60
CA PHE A 6 6.68 -4.92 13.39
C PHE A 6 5.34 -4.32 12.92
N LEU A 7 4.42 -4.04 13.85
CA LEU A 7 3.12 -3.47 13.52
C LEU A 7 3.21 -2.03 12.99
N LYS A 8 4.29 -1.29 13.28
CA LYS A 8 4.50 0.06 12.71
C LYS A 8 4.85 0.00 11.22
N GLU A 9 5.43 -1.11 10.78
CA GLU A 9 5.84 -1.32 9.38
C GLU A 9 4.69 -1.78 8.49
N ILE A 10 3.53 -2.15 9.06
CA ILE A 10 2.34 -2.57 8.33
C ILE A 10 1.31 -1.46 8.37
N LEU A 11 0.82 -1.07 7.19
CA LEU A 11 -0.19 -0.04 7.02
C LEU A 11 -1.47 -0.65 6.46
N THR A 12 -2.62 -0.23 6.98
CA THR A 12 -3.91 -0.40 6.30
C THR A 12 -3.94 0.45 5.03
N ARG A 13 -4.88 0.16 4.12
CA ARG A 13 -5.09 0.99 2.92
C ARG A 13 -5.25 2.49 3.23
N GLN A 14 -5.96 2.82 4.32
CA GLN A 14 -6.20 4.22 4.67
C GLN A 14 -4.88 4.89 5.11
N GLU A 15 -4.13 4.24 6.00
CA GLU A 15 -2.83 4.76 6.46
C GLU A 15 -1.82 4.85 5.31
N ALA A 16 -1.80 3.87 4.41
CA ALA A 16 -0.94 3.88 3.23
C ALA A 16 -1.28 5.04 2.28
N GLN A 17 -2.57 5.29 2.05
CA GLN A 17 -3.04 6.43 1.24
C GLN A 17 -2.62 7.77 1.87
N GLU A 18 -2.81 7.91 3.19
CA GLU A 18 -2.44 9.11 3.94
C GLU A 18 -0.92 9.35 3.89
N LEU A 19 -0.11 8.30 4.10
CA LEU A 19 1.34 8.38 4.04
C LEU A 19 1.85 8.77 2.65
N ALA A 20 1.27 8.18 1.59
CA ALA A 20 1.57 8.52 0.20
C ALA A 20 1.15 9.94 -0.19
N GLY A 21 0.30 10.60 0.61
CA GLY A 21 -0.20 11.95 0.31
C GLY A 21 -1.15 11.97 -0.90
N MET A 22 -1.85 10.88 -1.16
CA MET A 22 -2.68 10.71 -2.35
C MET A 22 -4.16 10.69 -2.02
N THR A 23 -4.99 11.06 -2.99
CA THR A 23 -6.44 10.79 -2.88
C THR A 23 -6.71 9.29 -3.03
N ARG A 24 -7.83 8.81 -2.49
CA ARG A 24 -8.25 7.41 -2.62
C ARG A 24 -8.27 6.90 -4.07
N PRO A 25 -8.85 7.63 -5.05
CA PRO A 25 -8.81 7.22 -6.45
C PRO A 25 -7.38 7.08 -7.01
N THR A 26 -6.51 8.05 -6.71
CA THR A 26 -5.11 8.02 -7.15
C THR A 26 -4.37 6.82 -6.56
N PHE A 27 -4.50 6.59 -5.26
CA PHE A 27 -3.85 5.45 -4.61
C PHE A 27 -4.32 4.11 -5.21
N LEU A 28 -5.63 3.96 -5.43
CA LEU A 28 -6.19 2.77 -6.08
C LEU A 28 -5.70 2.58 -7.51
N TYR A 29 -5.47 3.66 -8.26
CA TYR A 29 -4.85 3.56 -9.58
C TYR A 29 -3.45 2.91 -9.51
N HIS A 30 -2.61 3.35 -8.56
CA HIS A 30 -1.28 2.76 -8.37
C HIS A 30 -1.35 1.28 -7.94
N VAL A 31 -2.29 0.92 -7.05
CA VAL A 31 -2.53 -0.47 -6.67
C VAL A 31 -2.93 -1.32 -7.87
N ASN A 32 -3.89 -0.84 -8.68
CA ASN A 32 -4.39 -1.55 -9.85
C ASN A 32 -3.37 -1.66 -10.99
N LYS A 33 -2.46 -0.69 -11.10
CA LYS A 33 -1.34 -0.71 -12.05
C LYS A 33 -0.11 -1.47 -11.55
N GLY A 34 -0.19 -2.08 -10.36
CA GLY A 34 0.92 -2.86 -9.80
C GLY A 34 2.11 -2.02 -9.36
N HIS A 35 1.98 -0.69 -9.30
CA HIS A 35 3.00 0.23 -8.79
C HIS A 35 3.29 0.00 -7.30
N ILE A 36 2.28 -0.48 -6.58
CA ILE A 36 2.39 -0.98 -5.21
C ILE A 36 1.49 -2.20 -5.07
N LYS A 37 1.93 -3.23 -4.34
CA LYS A 37 1.16 -4.46 -4.11
C LYS A 37 0.85 -4.60 -2.61
N PRO A 38 -0.37 -5.02 -2.23
CA PRO A 38 -0.64 -5.35 -0.83
C PRO A 38 0.26 -6.51 -0.37
N ALA A 39 0.93 -6.34 0.76
CA ALA A 39 1.65 -7.39 1.47
C ALA A 39 0.71 -8.52 1.90
N LYS A 40 -0.52 -8.17 2.25
CA LYS A 40 -1.59 -9.12 2.54
C LYS A 40 -2.91 -8.57 2.03
N GLU A 41 -3.69 -9.46 1.44
CA GLU A 41 -5.05 -9.20 1.06
C GLU A 41 -5.97 -10.31 1.57
N SER A 42 -7.17 -9.96 2.00
CA SER A 42 -8.20 -10.92 2.41
C SER A 42 -9.59 -10.35 2.12
N GLY A 43 -10.52 -11.26 1.80
CA GLY A 43 -11.90 -10.92 1.47
C GLY A 43 -12.11 -10.51 0.00
N THR A 44 -13.36 -10.21 -0.34
CA THR A 44 -13.80 -9.86 -1.69
C THR A 44 -14.75 -8.66 -1.67
N GLY A 45 -14.80 -7.90 -2.77
CA GLY A 45 -15.74 -6.78 -2.91
C GLY A 45 -15.53 -5.68 -1.86
N THR A 46 -16.61 -5.23 -1.25
CA THR A 46 -16.62 -4.11 -0.28
C THR A 46 -15.94 -4.44 1.05
N GLY A 47 -15.79 -5.73 1.40
CA GLY A 47 -15.12 -6.20 2.61
C GLY A 47 -13.64 -6.53 2.43
N LYS A 48 -13.05 -6.19 1.28
CA LYS A 48 -11.64 -6.46 0.98
C LYS A 48 -10.71 -5.63 1.87
N VAL A 49 -9.92 -6.32 2.68
CA VAL A 49 -8.87 -5.75 3.53
C VAL A 49 -7.53 -5.88 2.80
N GLN A 50 -6.80 -4.79 2.73
CA GLN A 50 -5.46 -4.72 2.14
C GLN A 50 -4.50 -4.10 3.15
N LEU A 51 -3.38 -4.78 3.36
CA LEU A 51 -2.26 -4.33 4.17
C LEU A 51 -1.05 -4.12 3.28
N PHE A 52 -0.27 -3.08 3.55
CA PHE A 52 0.88 -2.65 2.77
C PHE A 52 2.10 -2.52 3.68
N TRP A 53 3.28 -2.78 3.14
CA TRP A 53 4.51 -2.41 3.82
C TRP A 53 4.70 -0.91 3.75
N ARG A 54 5.09 -0.30 4.88
CA ARG A 54 5.42 1.11 4.96
C ARG A 54 6.49 1.50 3.93
N GLU A 55 7.56 0.71 3.85
CA GLU A 55 8.66 0.92 2.91
C GLU A 55 8.18 1.00 1.45
N ASP A 56 7.29 0.11 1.03
CA ASP A 56 6.72 0.13 -0.33
C ASP A 56 5.90 1.40 -0.60
N VAL A 57 5.18 1.89 0.41
CA VAL A 57 4.40 3.13 0.32
C VAL A 57 5.30 4.37 0.25
N GLU A 58 6.40 4.37 1.00
CA GLU A 58 7.41 5.43 0.93
C GLU A 58 8.11 5.46 -0.43
N ASN A 59 8.47 4.28 -0.96
CA ASN A 59 9.00 4.12 -2.32
C ASN A 59 8.01 4.62 -3.38
N LEU A 60 6.71 4.31 -3.22
CA LEU A 60 5.65 4.81 -4.10
C LEU A 60 5.60 6.35 -4.11
N LYS A 61 5.67 6.97 -2.92
CA LYS A 61 5.56 8.43 -2.74
C LYS A 61 6.67 9.19 -3.47
N VAL A 62 7.88 8.66 -3.47
CA VAL A 62 9.05 9.30 -4.11
C VAL A 62 9.26 8.85 -5.56
N GLY A 63 8.39 7.98 -6.09
CA GLY A 63 8.49 7.49 -7.47
C GLY A 63 9.53 6.38 -7.69
N ASN A 64 10.03 5.77 -6.61
CA ASN A 64 11.03 4.70 -6.65
C ASN A 64 10.38 3.31 -6.66
N TYR A 65 9.49 3.07 -7.62
CA TYR A 65 8.79 1.79 -7.77
C TYR A 65 8.88 1.28 -9.20
N ASN A 66 9.00 -0.04 -9.37
CA ASN A 66 9.01 -0.67 -10.68
C ASN A 66 7.56 -0.90 -11.12
N ALA A 67 7.08 -0.11 -12.07
CA ALA A 67 5.84 -0.44 -12.76
C ALA A 67 6.07 -1.67 -13.64
N GLU A 68 5.36 -2.77 -13.37
CA GLU A 68 5.30 -3.88 -14.31
C GLU A 68 4.67 -3.34 -15.60
N LYS A 69 5.45 -3.32 -16.69
CA LYS A 69 4.94 -3.01 -18.03
C LYS A 69 4.10 -4.21 -18.48
N ASP A 70 2.79 -4.00 -18.61
CA ASP A 70 1.89 -4.89 -19.36
C ASP A 70 2.39 -5.05 -20.82
#